data_AF-A0A7C3HXZ1-F1
#
_entry.id   AF-A0A7C3HXZ1-F1
#
_cell.length_a   1.000
_cell.length_b   1.000
_cell.length_c   1.000
_cell.angle_alpha   90.00
_cell.angle_beta   90.00
_cell.angle_gamma   90.00
#
_symmetry.space_group_name_H-M   'P 1'
#
loop_
_entity.id
_entity.type
_entity.pdbx_description
1 polymer ?
#
loop_
_entity_poly.entity_id
_entity_poly.type
_entity_poly.pdbx_seq_one_letter_code
_entity_poly.pdbx_strand_id
1 'polypeptide(L)'
;MLPLAVQRALEDPSWRPKPGEVLPLPPAAEAVLIEHYRAIPILTNKLGITLALAYGGSETVVPLLANAITNEFTGRVLSPQEADIFAGLLHLMGYVAQRHRAAYEFLEAACAPSFWSNRPLPQSPELAKSGIKLEDSLLQYTLIGLAFSGRPEALVFFEGIQARAPEQWREHRSSVVDAVFRYRMLEKYGEAYSGGKALSDFDSFMNAFREWRATPEGAAWAAWSHPESGQRPFRRQ
;
A
#
# COMPACT_ATOMS: atom_id res chain seq x y z
N MET A 1 25.76 14.85 -14.61
CA MET A 1 25.93 13.42 -14.25
C MET A 1 24.69 12.99 -13.47
N LEU A 2 24.04 11.89 -13.85
CA LEU A 2 22.83 11.42 -13.17
C LEU A 2 23.19 10.74 -11.82
N PRO A 3 22.34 10.82 -10.78
CA PRO A 3 22.52 10.05 -9.54
C PRO A 3 22.62 8.54 -9.81
N LEU A 4 23.38 7.80 -8.98
CA LEU A 4 23.58 6.34 -9.16
C LEU A 4 22.27 5.55 -9.18
N ALA A 5 21.32 5.90 -8.30
CA ALA A 5 19.98 5.30 -8.27
C ALA A 5 19.24 5.46 -9.60
N VAL A 6 19.39 6.61 -10.25
CA VAL A 6 18.76 6.91 -11.55
C VAL A 6 19.43 6.10 -12.66
N GLN A 7 20.77 6.04 -12.68
CA GLN A 7 21.49 5.21 -13.66
C GLN A 7 21.06 3.74 -13.57
N ARG A 8 21.03 3.17 -12.36
CA ARG A 8 20.60 1.77 -12.14
C ARG A 8 19.16 1.52 -12.58
N ALA A 9 18.24 2.43 -12.27
CA ALA A 9 16.84 2.30 -12.69
C ALA A 9 16.67 2.29 -14.22
N LEU A 10 17.56 2.98 -14.96
CA LEU A 10 17.52 3.07 -16.41
C LEU A 10 18.22 1.89 -17.08
N GLU A 11 19.31 1.38 -16.50
CA GLU A 11 20.16 0.34 -17.08
C GLU A 11 19.69 -1.08 -16.72
N ASP A 12 19.08 -1.27 -15.55
CA ASP A 12 18.68 -2.59 -15.04
C ASP A 12 17.19 -2.59 -14.64
N PRO A 13 16.29 -3.08 -15.52
CA PRO A 13 14.87 -3.22 -15.23
C PRO A 13 14.56 -4.17 -14.07
N SER A 14 15.52 -4.99 -13.62
CA SER A 14 15.38 -5.90 -12.48
C SER A 14 15.78 -5.25 -11.15
N TRP A 15 16.42 -4.08 -11.17
CA TRP A 15 16.83 -3.39 -9.96
C TRP A 15 15.61 -2.99 -9.10
N ARG A 16 15.65 -3.31 -7.81
CA ARG A 16 14.60 -3.01 -6.83
C ARG A 16 15.25 -2.28 -5.64
N PRO A 17 15.26 -0.94 -5.62
CA PRO A 17 15.75 -0.23 -4.45
C PRO A 17 14.86 -0.48 -3.24
N LYS A 18 15.44 -0.38 -2.05
CA LYS A 18 14.72 -0.33 -0.77
C LYS A 18 14.51 1.14 -0.33
N PRO A 19 13.50 1.41 0.51
CA PRO A 19 13.41 2.67 1.25
C PRO A 19 14.75 3.04 1.91
N GLY A 20 15.14 4.31 1.80
CA GLY A 20 16.43 4.82 2.29
C GLY A 20 17.63 4.64 1.33
N GLU A 21 17.55 3.76 0.33
CA GLU A 21 18.62 3.59 -0.67
C GLU A 21 18.57 4.64 -1.79
N VAL A 22 17.43 5.31 -1.95
CA VAL A 22 17.22 6.37 -2.94
C VAL A 22 17.14 7.70 -2.22
N LEU A 23 18.16 8.53 -2.42
CA LEU A 23 18.17 9.91 -1.94
C LEU A 23 17.17 10.77 -2.72
N PRO A 24 16.74 11.93 -2.17
CA PRO A 24 15.91 12.88 -2.90
C PRO A 24 16.45 13.17 -4.30
N LEU A 25 15.59 13.04 -5.31
CA LEU A 25 15.94 13.18 -6.70
C LEU A 25 16.04 14.66 -7.09
N PRO A 26 17.13 15.09 -7.75
CA PRO A 26 17.15 16.39 -8.40
C PRO A 26 16.08 16.47 -9.50
N PRO A 27 15.44 17.64 -9.74
CA PRO A 27 14.34 17.77 -10.70
C PRO A 27 14.67 17.25 -12.11
N ALA A 28 15.90 17.48 -12.60
CA ALA A 28 16.32 16.98 -13.91
C ALA A 28 16.41 15.45 -13.95
N ALA A 29 16.83 14.80 -12.86
CA ALA A 29 16.94 13.35 -12.82
C ALA A 29 15.56 12.68 -12.66
N GLU A 30 14.68 13.30 -11.89
CA GLU A 30 13.27 12.89 -11.79
C GLU A 30 12.57 12.98 -13.16
N ALA A 31 12.75 14.09 -13.89
CA ALA A 31 12.18 14.25 -15.22
C ALA A 31 12.60 13.13 -16.20
N VAL A 32 13.89 12.75 -16.19
CA VAL A 32 14.41 11.64 -17.00
C VAL A 32 13.75 10.31 -16.62
N LEU A 33 13.57 10.02 -15.33
CA LEU A 33 12.88 8.81 -14.87
C LEU A 33 11.41 8.80 -15.27
N ILE A 34 10.71 9.93 -15.17
CA ILE A 34 9.30 10.07 -15.59
C ILE A 34 9.16 9.83 -17.10
N GLU A 35 10.07 10.38 -17.91
CA GLU A 35 10.07 10.16 -19.36
C GLU A 35 10.26 8.67 -19.71
N HIS A 36 11.26 8.02 -19.10
CA HIS A 36 11.50 6.59 -19.32
C HIS A 36 10.36 5.72 -18.80
N TYR A 37 9.78 6.06 -17.64
CA TYR A 37 8.59 5.39 -17.13
C TYR A 37 7.48 5.37 -18.18
N ARG A 38 7.20 6.51 -18.82
CA ARG A 38 6.12 6.65 -19.81
C ARG A 38 6.39 5.87 -21.10
N ALA A 39 7.65 5.71 -21.48
CA ALA A 39 8.05 4.98 -22.68
C ALA A 39 7.93 3.45 -22.54
N ILE A 40 7.93 2.92 -21.30
CA ILE A 40 7.81 1.49 -21.04
C ILE A 40 6.33 1.07 -21.06
N PRO A 41 5.90 0.07 -21.84
CA PRO A 41 4.50 -0.38 -21.82
C PRO A 41 4.23 -1.50 -20.78
N ILE A 42 5.26 -2.24 -20.37
CA ILE A 42 5.12 -3.43 -19.50
C ILE A 42 5.28 -3.01 -18.03
N LEU A 43 4.29 -3.35 -17.20
CA LEU A 43 4.26 -2.95 -15.79
C LEU A 43 5.46 -3.47 -14.99
N THR A 44 5.83 -4.74 -15.18
CA THR A 44 6.98 -5.35 -14.48
C THR A 44 8.29 -4.60 -14.74
N ASN A 45 8.47 -4.07 -15.95
CA ASN A 45 9.66 -3.32 -16.35
C ASN A 45 9.68 -1.89 -15.79
N LYS A 46 8.51 -1.34 -15.42
CA LYS A 46 8.42 -0.02 -14.76
C LYS A 46 8.80 -0.05 -13.28
N LEU A 47 8.79 -1.22 -12.65
CA LEU A 47 8.80 -1.32 -11.19
C LEU A 47 10.05 -0.65 -10.55
N GLY A 48 11.25 -0.87 -11.10
CA GLY A 48 12.47 -0.23 -10.58
C GLY A 48 12.41 1.29 -10.62
N ILE A 49 11.94 1.86 -11.74
CA ILE A 49 11.74 3.31 -11.90
C ILE A 49 10.65 3.81 -10.94
N THR A 50 9.55 3.07 -10.81
CA THR A 50 8.42 3.43 -9.94
C THR A 50 8.86 3.49 -8.48
N LEU A 51 9.67 2.52 -8.03
CA LEU A 51 10.26 2.51 -6.69
C LEU A 51 11.18 3.73 -6.48
N ALA A 52 12.06 4.02 -7.43
CA ALA A 52 12.96 5.17 -7.34
C ALA A 52 12.19 6.50 -7.23
N LEU A 53 11.14 6.67 -8.05
CA LEU A 53 10.26 7.84 -8.00
C LEU A 53 9.48 7.92 -6.69
N ALA A 54 8.95 6.80 -6.19
CA ALA A 54 8.20 6.80 -4.93
C ALA A 54 9.09 7.16 -3.72
N TYR A 55 10.33 6.69 -3.69
CA TYR A 55 11.24 6.93 -2.56
C TYR A 55 11.95 8.28 -2.61
N GLY A 56 12.41 8.72 -3.79
CA GLY A 56 13.20 9.94 -3.91
C GLY A 56 12.49 11.10 -4.60
N GLY A 57 11.35 10.87 -5.24
CA GLY A 57 10.66 11.90 -6.02
C GLY A 57 9.90 12.91 -5.18
N SER A 58 9.61 14.03 -5.84
CA SER A 58 8.84 15.18 -5.36
C SER A 58 7.33 14.99 -5.59
N GLU A 59 6.55 16.02 -5.29
CA GLU A 59 5.08 16.00 -5.45
C GLU A 59 4.62 15.79 -6.90
N THR A 60 5.48 16.04 -7.89
CA THR A 60 5.21 15.76 -9.32
C THR A 60 4.94 14.27 -9.61
N VAL A 61 5.41 13.38 -8.73
CA VAL A 61 5.20 11.93 -8.84
C VAL A 61 3.77 11.54 -8.49
N VAL A 62 3.06 12.35 -7.69
CA VAL A 62 1.67 12.08 -7.29
C VAL A 62 0.74 11.89 -8.48
N PRO A 63 0.62 12.82 -9.44
CA PRO A 63 -0.24 12.63 -10.60
C PRO A 63 0.20 11.47 -11.50
N LEU A 64 1.50 11.15 -11.55
CA LEU A 64 1.99 9.99 -12.31
C LEU A 64 1.49 8.67 -11.71
N LEU A 65 1.70 8.46 -10.40
CA LEU A 65 1.24 7.26 -9.71
C LEU A 65 -0.28 7.19 -9.65
N ALA A 66 -0.97 8.32 -9.44
CA ALA A 66 -2.43 8.37 -9.46
C ALA A 66 -2.98 7.91 -10.82
N ASN A 67 -2.37 8.36 -11.93
CA ASN A 67 -2.74 7.91 -13.26
C ASN A 67 -2.45 6.41 -13.48
N ALA A 68 -1.30 5.93 -13.00
CA ALA A 68 -0.94 4.52 -13.07
C ALA A 68 -1.97 3.63 -12.35
N ILE A 69 -2.39 4.05 -11.15
CA ILE A 69 -3.38 3.36 -10.31
C ILE A 69 -4.79 3.39 -10.93
N THR A 70 -5.15 4.45 -11.64
CA THR A 70 -6.56 4.68 -12.05
C THR A 70 -6.86 4.48 -13.53
N ASN A 71 -5.90 4.72 -14.43
CA ASN A 71 -6.17 4.79 -15.87
C ASN A 71 -5.20 3.95 -16.73
N GLU A 72 -3.91 3.91 -16.39
CA GLU A 72 -2.87 3.41 -17.31
C GLU A 72 -3.04 1.93 -17.71
N PHE A 73 -3.55 1.11 -16.78
CA PHE A 73 -3.70 -0.33 -16.99
C PHE A 73 -5.15 -0.76 -17.22
N THR A 74 -6.07 0.19 -17.40
CA THR A 74 -7.48 -0.09 -17.67
C THR A 74 -7.65 -1.09 -18.84
N GLY A 75 -8.50 -2.09 -18.64
CA GLY A 75 -8.86 -3.07 -19.67
C GLY A 75 -7.76 -4.07 -20.02
N ARG A 76 -6.57 -3.98 -19.41
CA ARG A 76 -5.51 -4.98 -19.58
C ARG A 76 -5.80 -6.23 -18.76
N VAL A 77 -5.38 -7.37 -19.29
CA VAL A 77 -5.31 -8.62 -18.51
C VAL A 77 -3.92 -8.69 -17.87
N LEU A 78 -3.88 -8.72 -16.54
CA LEU A 78 -2.64 -8.79 -15.77
C LEU A 78 -2.28 -10.24 -15.48
N SER A 79 -0.99 -10.55 -15.58
CA SER A 79 -0.42 -11.74 -14.94
C SER A 79 -0.50 -11.64 -13.41
N PRO A 80 -0.34 -12.75 -12.65
CA PRO A 80 -0.34 -12.70 -11.19
C PRO A 80 0.68 -11.71 -10.62
N GLN A 81 1.90 -11.74 -11.18
CA GLN A 81 2.96 -10.82 -10.79
C GLN A 81 2.58 -9.36 -11.09
N GLU A 82 1.99 -9.07 -12.25
CA GLU A 82 1.55 -7.71 -12.57
C GLU A 82 0.39 -7.26 -11.69
N ALA A 83 -0.52 -8.16 -11.29
CA ALA A 83 -1.60 -7.84 -10.37
C ALA A 83 -1.05 -7.45 -8.97
N ASP A 84 -0.06 -8.18 -8.47
CA ASP A 84 0.63 -7.85 -7.21
C ASP A 84 1.34 -6.50 -7.31
N ILE A 85 2.05 -6.25 -8.41
CA ILE A 85 2.74 -4.97 -8.65
C ILE A 85 1.74 -3.82 -8.76
N PHE A 86 0.63 -4.01 -9.47
CA PHE A 86 -0.41 -3.01 -9.67
C PHE A 86 -1.04 -2.61 -8.33
N ALA A 87 -1.42 -3.58 -7.50
CA ALA A 87 -1.91 -3.30 -6.15
C ALA A 87 -0.82 -2.64 -5.28
N GLY A 88 0.43 -3.06 -5.43
CA GLY A 88 1.60 -2.48 -4.79
C GLY A 88 1.84 -0.99 -5.10
N LEU A 89 1.29 -0.45 -6.19
CA LEU A 89 1.37 0.99 -6.48
C LEU A 89 0.73 1.86 -5.39
N LEU A 90 -0.33 1.37 -4.72
CA LEU A 90 -0.97 2.06 -3.60
C LEU A 90 -0.06 2.11 -2.37
N HIS A 91 0.69 1.04 -2.13
CA HIS A 91 1.73 1.03 -1.10
C HIS A 91 2.85 2.04 -1.45
N LEU A 92 3.27 2.13 -2.72
CA LEU A 92 4.24 3.14 -3.16
C LEU A 92 3.72 4.57 -3.03
N MET A 93 2.43 4.81 -3.29
CA MET A 93 1.79 6.09 -3.00
C MET A 93 1.87 6.44 -1.50
N GLY A 94 1.84 5.44 -0.61
CA GLY A 94 2.07 5.62 0.84
C GLY A 94 3.43 6.22 1.17
N TYR A 95 4.50 5.76 0.51
CA TYR A 95 5.83 6.37 0.67
C TYR A 95 5.89 7.81 0.18
N VAL A 96 5.21 8.12 -0.92
CA VAL A 96 5.09 9.52 -1.39
C VAL A 96 4.28 10.34 -0.38
N ALA A 97 3.24 9.74 0.20
CA ALA A 97 2.40 10.37 1.21
C ALA A 97 3.17 10.74 2.48
N GLN A 98 4.26 10.06 2.85
CA GLN A 98 5.12 10.48 3.97
C GLN A 98 5.59 11.94 3.84
N ARG A 99 5.82 12.39 2.60
CA ARG A 99 6.36 13.73 2.31
C ARG A 99 5.33 14.69 1.73
N HIS A 100 4.33 14.18 1.02
CA HIS A 100 3.41 15.01 0.24
C HIS A 100 1.94 14.78 0.62
N ARG A 101 1.24 15.87 0.96
CA ARG A 101 -0.16 15.81 1.39
C ARG A 101 -1.09 15.34 0.27
N ALA A 102 -0.85 15.73 -0.97
CA ALA A 102 -1.66 15.32 -2.12
C ALA A 102 -1.71 13.79 -2.31
N ALA A 103 -0.62 13.08 -2.02
CA ALA A 103 -0.59 11.62 -2.07
C ALA A 103 -1.43 10.98 -0.95
N TYR A 104 -1.43 11.57 0.25
CA TYR A 104 -2.29 11.14 1.34
C TYR A 104 -3.77 11.34 1.01
N GLU A 105 -4.14 12.52 0.50
CA GLU A 105 -5.52 12.83 0.10
C GLU A 105 -6.02 11.92 -1.03
N PHE A 106 -5.14 11.54 -1.97
CA PHE A 106 -5.48 10.51 -2.96
C PHE A 106 -5.80 9.16 -2.31
N LEU A 107 -4.98 8.70 -1.37
CA LEU A 107 -5.21 7.42 -0.66
C LEU A 107 -6.49 7.47 0.19
N GLU A 108 -6.75 8.57 0.88
CA GLU A 108 -7.98 8.75 1.66
C GLU A 108 -9.22 8.70 0.76
N ALA A 109 -9.18 9.37 -0.39
CA ALA A 109 -10.26 9.31 -1.38
C ALA A 109 -10.45 7.89 -1.95
N ALA A 110 -9.35 7.16 -2.15
CA ALA A 110 -9.34 5.79 -2.65
C ALA A 110 -9.92 4.76 -1.65
N CYS A 111 -10.09 5.13 -0.38
CA CYS A 111 -10.79 4.30 0.60
C CYS A 111 -12.32 4.36 0.49
N ALA A 112 -12.89 5.26 -0.30
CA ALA A 112 -14.34 5.29 -0.54
C ALA A 112 -14.74 4.10 -1.42
N PRO A 113 -15.79 3.31 -1.07
CA PRO A 113 -16.23 2.19 -1.90
C PRO A 113 -16.56 2.57 -3.35
N SER A 114 -17.12 3.77 -3.53
CA SER A 114 -17.46 4.33 -4.85
C SER A 114 -16.24 4.75 -5.69
N PHE A 115 -15.04 4.79 -5.09
CA PHE A 115 -13.82 5.12 -5.82
C PHE A 115 -13.52 4.03 -6.85
N TRP A 116 -13.54 2.76 -6.46
CA TRP A 116 -13.20 1.68 -7.37
C TRP A 116 -14.36 1.26 -8.27
N SER A 117 -15.59 1.23 -7.73
CA SER A 117 -16.76 0.72 -8.46
C SER A 117 -17.12 1.50 -9.73
N ASN A 118 -16.70 2.77 -9.82
CA ASN A 118 -17.03 3.66 -10.95
C ASN A 118 -15.92 3.72 -12.00
N ARG A 119 -14.88 2.88 -11.89
CA ARG A 119 -13.68 2.94 -12.72
C ARG A 119 -13.46 1.62 -13.46
N PRO A 120 -13.07 1.67 -14.74
CA PRO A 120 -12.71 0.47 -15.46
C PRO A 120 -11.33 -0.03 -15.00
N LEU A 121 -11.32 -1.16 -14.30
CA LEU A 121 -10.11 -1.77 -13.75
C LEU A 121 -9.45 -2.77 -14.73
N PRO A 122 -8.15 -3.08 -14.56
CA PRO A 122 -7.56 -4.24 -15.20
C PRO A 122 -8.25 -5.54 -14.76
N GLN A 123 -8.11 -6.58 -15.58
CA GLN A 123 -8.59 -7.92 -15.27
C GLN A 123 -7.46 -8.76 -14.66
N SER A 124 -7.76 -9.50 -13.59
CA SER A 124 -6.85 -10.51 -13.03
C SER A 124 -7.58 -11.85 -12.96
N PRO A 125 -7.40 -12.74 -13.96
CA PRO A 125 -8.10 -14.03 -14.01
C PRO A 125 -7.80 -14.93 -12.79
N GLU A 126 -6.60 -14.88 -12.24
CA GLU A 126 -6.23 -15.69 -11.07
C GLU A 126 -6.88 -15.19 -9.77
N LEU A 127 -7.00 -13.87 -9.57
CA LEU A 127 -7.77 -13.33 -8.44
C LEU A 127 -9.25 -13.71 -8.57
N ALA A 128 -9.82 -13.61 -9.77
CA ALA A 128 -11.19 -14.00 -10.04
C ALA A 128 -11.45 -15.49 -9.76
N LYS A 129 -10.53 -16.39 -10.12
CA LYS A 129 -10.61 -17.83 -9.79
C LYS A 129 -10.61 -18.09 -8.29
N SER A 130 -9.95 -17.22 -7.52
CA SER A 130 -9.87 -17.30 -6.06
C SER A 130 -11.09 -16.70 -5.37
N GLY A 131 -12.06 -16.18 -6.13
CA GLY A 131 -13.26 -15.52 -5.60
C GLY A 131 -13.01 -14.14 -4.98
N ILE A 132 -11.81 -13.58 -5.16
CA ILE A 132 -11.43 -12.27 -4.64
C ILE A 132 -11.70 -11.21 -5.71
N LYS A 133 -12.46 -10.18 -5.36
CA LYS A 133 -12.66 -9.01 -6.24
C LYS A 133 -11.42 -8.13 -6.22
N LEU A 134 -11.04 -7.60 -7.38
CA LEU A 134 -9.87 -6.73 -7.47
C LEU A 134 -10.06 -5.47 -6.63
N GLU A 135 -11.27 -4.93 -6.57
CA GLU A 135 -11.65 -3.77 -5.76
C GLU A 135 -11.34 -3.99 -4.27
N ASP A 136 -11.62 -5.19 -3.74
CA ASP A 136 -11.37 -5.51 -2.33
C ASP A 136 -9.86 -5.55 -2.05
N SER A 137 -9.09 -6.11 -2.99
CA SER A 137 -7.62 -6.09 -2.93
C SER A 137 -7.08 -4.65 -2.99
N LEU A 138 -7.57 -3.83 -3.92
CA LEU A 138 -7.17 -2.42 -4.03
C LEU A 138 -7.52 -1.63 -2.78
N LEU A 139 -8.70 -1.85 -2.19
CA LEU A 139 -9.06 -1.21 -0.92
C LEU A 139 -8.10 -1.62 0.20
N GLN A 140 -7.78 -2.91 0.33
CA GLN A 140 -6.80 -3.38 1.31
C GLN A 140 -5.44 -2.71 1.11
N TYR A 141 -4.92 -2.68 -0.11
CA TYR A 141 -3.64 -2.03 -0.43
C TYR A 141 -3.69 -0.51 -0.24
N THR A 142 -4.85 0.13 -0.39
CA THR A 142 -5.03 1.56 -0.10
C THR A 142 -4.91 1.82 1.41
N LEU A 143 -5.54 0.99 2.24
CA LEU A 143 -5.42 1.09 3.71
C LEU A 143 -3.97 0.86 4.15
N ILE A 144 -3.28 -0.10 3.54
CA ILE A 144 -1.84 -0.32 3.77
C ILE A 144 -1.05 0.92 3.33
N GLY A 145 -1.35 1.52 2.18
CA GLY A 145 -0.73 2.77 1.73
C GLY A 145 -0.90 3.91 2.75
N LEU A 146 -2.10 4.08 3.32
CA LEU A 146 -2.35 5.04 4.40
C LEU A 146 -1.49 4.74 5.63
N ALA A 147 -1.41 3.48 6.06
CA ALA A 147 -0.56 3.07 7.18
C ALA A 147 0.92 3.39 6.91
N PHE A 148 1.40 3.13 5.69
CA PHE A 148 2.77 3.38 5.27
C PHE A 148 3.11 4.86 5.06
N SER A 149 2.10 5.74 5.02
CA SER A 149 2.33 7.18 5.07
C SER A 149 2.94 7.64 6.40
N GLY A 150 2.80 6.85 7.47
CA GLY A 150 3.30 7.19 8.81
C GLY A 150 2.71 8.48 9.39
N ARG A 151 1.69 9.05 8.76
CA ARG A 151 1.04 10.29 9.17
C ARG A 151 0.10 10.04 10.34
N PRO A 152 0.10 10.89 11.39
CA PRO A 152 -0.88 10.80 12.48
C PRO A 152 -2.33 10.76 11.99
N GLU A 153 -2.61 11.46 10.88
CA GLU A 153 -3.92 11.48 10.23
C GLU A 153 -4.40 10.09 9.82
N ALA A 154 -3.50 9.17 9.45
CA ALA A 154 -3.86 7.80 9.07
C ALA A 154 -4.47 7.02 10.25
N LEU A 155 -3.90 7.18 11.45
CA LEU A 155 -4.43 6.55 12.66
C LEU A 155 -5.80 7.12 13.02
N VAL A 156 -5.95 8.45 12.95
CA VAL A 156 -7.23 9.14 13.16
C VAL A 156 -8.29 8.65 12.16
N PHE A 157 -7.90 8.44 10.91
CA PHE A 157 -8.78 7.88 9.88
C PHE A 157 -9.27 6.48 10.26
N PHE A 158 -8.37 5.58 10.66
CA PHE A 158 -8.74 4.23 11.09
C PHE A 158 -9.65 4.27 12.33
N GLU A 159 -9.28 5.01 13.37
CA GLU A 159 -10.10 5.20 14.58
C GLU A 159 -11.49 5.76 14.23
N GLY A 160 -11.58 6.66 13.26
CA GLY A 160 -12.83 7.19 12.74
C GLY A 160 -13.71 6.16 12.03
N ILE A 161 -13.11 5.15 11.39
CA ILE A 161 -13.82 3.97 10.85
C ILE A 161 -14.34 3.12 12.01
N GLN A 162 -13.50 2.87 13.02
CA GLN A 162 -13.86 2.04 14.17
C GLN A 162 -15.04 2.64 14.95
N ALA A 163 -14.98 3.94 15.24
CA ALA A 163 -15.96 4.65 16.07
C ALA A 163 -17.34 4.77 15.43
N ARG A 164 -17.41 4.99 14.12
CA ARG A 164 -18.68 5.11 13.38
C ARG A 164 -19.20 3.78 12.85
N ALA A 165 -18.31 2.77 12.78
CA ALA A 165 -18.52 1.45 12.18
C ALA A 165 -19.46 1.45 10.96
N PRO A 166 -19.20 2.25 9.91
CA PRO A 166 -20.11 2.31 8.77
C PRO A 166 -20.27 0.92 8.15
N GLU A 167 -21.50 0.57 7.78
CA GLU A 167 -21.86 -0.77 7.29
C GLU A 167 -20.95 -1.27 6.18
N GLN A 168 -20.52 -0.36 5.29
CA GLN A 168 -19.61 -0.64 4.18
C GLN A 168 -18.26 -1.24 4.60
N TRP A 169 -17.83 -1.06 5.85
CA TRP A 169 -16.55 -1.59 6.35
C TRP A 169 -16.68 -2.98 6.95
N ARG A 170 -17.89 -3.55 7.07
CA ARG A 170 -18.12 -4.84 7.72
C ARG A 170 -17.26 -5.97 7.13
N GLU A 171 -17.17 -6.04 5.80
CA GLU A 171 -16.39 -7.08 5.10
C GLU A 171 -14.88 -6.76 5.09
N HIS A 172 -14.49 -5.52 5.39
CA HIS A 172 -13.10 -5.06 5.34
C HIS A 172 -12.49 -4.77 6.72
N ARG A 173 -13.17 -5.12 7.83
CA ARG A 173 -12.66 -4.84 9.18
C ARG A 173 -11.28 -5.45 9.41
N SER A 174 -11.04 -6.67 8.94
CA SER A 174 -9.74 -7.32 9.03
C SER A 174 -8.65 -6.53 8.28
N SER A 175 -8.97 -5.94 7.14
CA SER A 175 -8.04 -5.09 6.37
C SER A 175 -7.71 -3.79 7.12
N VAL A 176 -8.67 -3.21 7.82
CA VAL A 176 -8.43 -2.04 8.69
C VAL A 176 -7.52 -2.42 9.86
N VAL A 177 -7.76 -3.57 10.50
CA VAL A 177 -6.89 -4.07 11.59
C VAL A 177 -5.47 -4.34 11.10
N ASP A 178 -5.30 -4.94 9.92
CA ASP A 178 -3.98 -5.13 9.29
C ASP A 178 -3.29 -3.78 9.04
N ALA A 179 -4.01 -2.78 8.54
CA ALA A 179 -3.46 -1.44 8.33
C ALA A 179 -3.01 -0.77 9.65
N VAL A 180 -3.82 -0.85 10.71
CA VAL A 180 -3.44 -0.32 12.03
C VAL A 180 -2.20 -1.02 12.58
N PHE A 181 -2.15 -2.36 12.49
CA PHE A 181 -0.97 -3.11 12.89
C PHE A 181 0.27 -2.65 12.14
N ARG A 182 0.18 -2.52 10.80
CA ARG A 182 1.29 -2.07 9.95
C ARG A 182 1.72 -0.63 10.28
N TYR A 183 0.78 0.25 10.60
CA TYR A 183 1.08 1.60 11.09
C TYR A 183 1.91 1.54 12.38
N ARG A 184 1.52 0.70 13.34
CA ARG A 184 2.27 0.51 14.59
C ARG A 184 3.64 -0.12 14.37
N MET A 185 3.77 -1.04 13.42
CA MET A 185 5.08 -1.61 13.06
C MET A 185 5.98 -0.58 12.41
N LEU A 186 5.43 0.31 11.57
CA LEU A 186 6.18 1.43 11.01
C LEU A 186 6.62 2.41 12.09
N GLU A 187 5.74 2.75 13.06
CA GLU A 187 6.08 3.60 14.20
C GLU A 187 7.19 2.99 15.07
N LYS A 188 7.12 1.67 15.32
CA LYS A 188 8.07 0.96 16.18
C LYS A 188 9.44 0.75 15.54
N TYR A 189 9.49 0.40 14.25
CA TYR A 189 10.70 -0.06 13.58
C TYR A 189 11.21 0.91 12.50
N GLY A 190 10.41 1.91 12.11
CA GLY A 190 10.76 2.90 11.10
C GLY A 190 11.20 2.27 9.77
N GLU A 191 12.32 2.78 9.25
CA GLU A 191 12.91 2.31 7.98
C GLU A 191 13.30 0.83 8.00
N ALA A 192 13.54 0.22 9.17
CA ALA A 192 13.85 -1.21 9.22
C ALA A 192 12.64 -2.04 8.78
N TYR A 193 11.42 -1.63 9.14
CA TYR A 193 10.20 -2.32 8.72
C TYR A 193 9.87 -2.03 7.26
N SER A 194 9.89 -0.75 6.86
CA SER A 194 9.57 -0.37 5.49
C SER A 194 10.61 -0.90 4.48
N GLY A 195 11.88 -0.97 4.88
CA GLY A 195 12.98 -1.55 4.12
C GLY A 195 13.03 -3.08 4.08
N GLY A 196 12.07 -3.77 4.72
CA GLY A 196 12.02 -5.23 4.78
C GLY A 196 13.18 -5.87 5.54
N LYS A 197 13.81 -5.14 6.48
CA LYS A 197 14.85 -5.67 7.39
C LYS A 197 14.26 -6.19 8.69
N ALA A 198 13.18 -5.57 9.18
CA ALA A 198 12.38 -6.03 10.31
C ALA A 198 11.13 -6.75 9.79
N LEU A 199 10.76 -7.85 10.44
CA LEU A 199 9.61 -8.68 10.07
C LEU A 199 9.67 -9.18 8.61
N SER A 200 10.87 -9.55 8.18
CA SER A 200 11.19 -9.88 6.77
C SER A 200 10.63 -11.23 6.31
N ASP A 201 10.19 -12.07 7.23
CA ASP A 201 9.63 -13.38 6.98
C ASP A 201 8.24 -13.51 7.61
N PHE A 202 7.48 -14.49 7.11
CA PHE A 202 6.10 -14.69 7.55
C PHE A 202 6.00 -14.99 9.05
N ASP A 203 6.91 -15.79 9.60
CA ASP A 203 6.85 -16.20 11.01
C ASP A 203 7.12 -15.01 11.93
N SER A 204 8.13 -14.20 11.63
CA SER A 204 8.42 -12.99 12.39
C SER A 204 7.27 -11.98 12.30
N PHE A 205 6.70 -11.76 11.11
CA PHE A 205 5.51 -10.92 10.93
C PHE A 205 4.31 -11.41 11.77
N MET A 206 4.00 -12.70 11.69
CA MET A 206 2.87 -13.29 12.42
C MET A 206 3.09 -13.34 13.92
N ASN A 207 4.34 -13.46 14.40
CA ASN A 207 4.66 -13.36 15.81
C ASN A 207 4.47 -11.93 16.31
N ALA A 208 4.97 -10.93 15.58
CA ALA A 208 4.74 -9.52 15.91
C ALA A 208 3.25 -9.15 15.92
N PHE A 209 2.47 -9.69 14.97
CA PHE A 209 1.02 -9.51 14.97
C PHE A 209 0.36 -10.12 16.21
N ARG A 210 0.75 -11.33 16.61
CA ARG A 210 0.26 -11.98 17.83
C ARG A 210 0.62 -11.19 19.09
N GLU A 211 1.84 -10.69 19.18
CA GLU A 211 2.29 -9.85 20.29
C GLU A 211 1.50 -8.53 20.36
N TRP A 212 1.35 -7.83 19.23
CA TRP A 212 0.56 -6.61 19.17
C TRP A 212 -0.90 -6.86 19.53
N ARG A 213 -1.50 -7.95 19.02
CA ARG A 213 -2.87 -8.34 19.34
C ARG A 213 -3.10 -8.65 20.82
N ALA A 214 -2.06 -9.02 21.57
CA ALA A 214 -2.12 -9.24 23.01
C ALA A 214 -2.06 -7.93 23.83
N THR A 215 -1.74 -6.79 23.21
CA THR A 215 -1.80 -5.48 23.86
C THR A 215 -3.24 -4.99 24.03
N PRO A 216 -3.52 -4.03 24.93
CA PRO A 216 -4.86 -3.46 25.08
C PRO A 216 -5.42 -2.87 23.78
N GLU A 217 -4.58 -2.19 22.99
CA GLU A 217 -4.96 -1.64 21.69
C GLU A 217 -5.32 -2.76 20.70
N GLY A 218 -4.41 -3.71 20.48
CA GLY A 218 -4.62 -4.78 19.51
C GLY A 218 -5.82 -5.67 19.87
N ALA A 219 -6.07 -5.88 21.17
CA ALA A 219 -7.24 -6.60 21.65
C ALA A 219 -8.55 -5.85 21.33
N ALA A 220 -8.59 -4.52 21.51
CA ALA A 220 -9.74 -3.69 21.17
C ALA A 220 -10.05 -3.73 19.66
N TRP A 221 -9.01 -3.62 18.82
CA TRP A 221 -9.14 -3.73 17.37
C TRP A 221 -9.61 -5.11 16.91
N ALA A 222 -9.08 -6.18 17.48
CA ALA A 222 -9.49 -7.55 17.17
C ALA A 222 -10.93 -7.84 17.60
N ALA A 223 -11.37 -7.32 18.75
CA ALA A 223 -12.75 -7.45 19.20
C ALA A 223 -13.72 -6.71 18.26
N TRP A 224 -13.33 -5.53 17.78
CA TRP A 224 -14.10 -4.77 16.81
C TRP A 224 -14.22 -5.48 15.45
N SER A 225 -13.16 -6.12 14.97
CA SER A 225 -13.22 -6.83 13.68
C SER A 225 -14.06 -8.11 13.72
N HIS A 226 -14.15 -8.76 14.89
CA HIS A 226 -14.92 -9.99 15.09
C HIS A 226 -15.88 -9.89 16.29
N PRO A 227 -16.94 -9.05 16.21
CA PRO A 227 -17.83 -8.80 17.35
C PRO A 227 -18.59 -10.05 17.81
N GLU A 228 -18.80 -11.03 16.93
CA GLU A 228 -19.50 -12.29 17.23
C GLU A 228 -18.68 -13.28 18.07
N SER A 229 -17.35 -13.08 18.17
CA SER A 229 -16.48 -13.90 19.02
C SER A 229 -16.62 -13.58 20.52
N GLY A 230 -17.28 -12.47 20.86
CA GLY A 230 -17.56 -12.05 22.25
C GLY A 230 -18.84 -12.61 22.88
N GLN A 231 -19.62 -13.45 22.16
CA GLN A 231 -20.91 -13.99 22.67
C GLN A 231 -20.96 -15.51 22.85
N ARG A 232 -19.84 -16.23 22.80
CA ARG A 232 -19.80 -17.63 23.28
C ARG A 232 -19.16 -17.67 24.66
N PRO A 233 -19.93 -17.77 25.77
CA PRO A 233 -19.34 -18.18 27.02
C PRO A 233 -18.72 -19.56 26.78
N PHE A 234 -17.46 -19.73 27.18
CA PHE A 234 -16.80 -21.03 27.22
C PHE A 234 -17.67 -22.00 28.04
N ARG A 235 -18.55 -22.76 27.39
CA ARG A 235 -19.07 -23.98 27.97
C ARG A 235 -17.97 -25.01 27.83
N ARG A 236 -17.27 -25.24 28.95
CA ARG A 236 -16.50 -26.47 29.15
C ARG A 236 -17.45 -27.65 28.95
N GLN A 237 -17.12 -28.53 28.01
CA GLN A 237 -17.46 -29.94 28.10
C GLN A 237 -16.17 -30.68 28.46
#